data_AF-A0A7K8R8A4-F1
#
_entry.id   AF-A0A7K8R8A4-F1
#
_cell.length_a   1.000
_cell.length_b   1.000
_cell.length_c   1.000
_cell.angle_alpha   90.00
_cell.angle_beta   90.00
_cell.angle_gamma   90.00
#
_symmetry.space_group_name_H-M   'P 1'
#
loop_
_entity.id
_entity.type
_entity.pdbx_description
1 polymer ?
#
loop_
_entity_poly.entity_id
_entity_poly.type
_entity_poly.pdbx_seq_one_letter_code
_entity_poly.pdbx_strand_id
1 'polypeptide(L)'
;QHSYTEATDHRMVELKELKQKCEKSSREIEVQAKKLQKLQDTVVATKSHMAARLREQEEQSRLLQEQKEQALQQLQELRNEVTRVVARTKSDLATLSCQSGATLKVLLQVVEKAQRILRLAEMCRRLETEEEKVLPFYPSSLAEEELQDARKILEETPVEPLARVRRHQRDPG
;
A
#
# COMPACT_ATOMS: atom_id res chain seq x y z
N GLN A 1 -48.88 -59.03 -93.46
CA GLN A 1 -49.20 -57.76 -92.77
C GLN A 1 -49.22 -57.90 -91.23
N HIS A 2 -49.58 -59.06 -90.66
CA HIS A 2 -49.60 -59.30 -89.21
C HIS A 2 -48.25 -59.16 -88.47
N SER A 3 -47.13 -59.55 -89.09
CA SER A 3 -45.80 -59.44 -88.44
C SER A 3 -45.30 -57.99 -88.26
N TYR A 4 -45.76 -57.05 -89.08
CA TYR A 4 -45.39 -55.64 -88.96
C TYR A 4 -46.18 -54.95 -87.84
N THR A 5 -47.45 -55.29 -87.68
CA THR A 5 -48.33 -54.75 -86.63
C THR A 5 -47.92 -55.21 -85.23
N GLU A 6 -47.56 -56.49 -85.08
CA GLU A 6 -47.04 -57.02 -83.81
C GLU A 6 -45.72 -56.34 -83.39
N ALA A 7 -44.83 -56.08 -84.35
CA ALA A 7 -43.56 -55.38 -84.09
C ALA A 7 -43.76 -53.90 -83.71
N THR A 8 -44.75 -53.21 -84.29
CA THR A 8 -45.09 -51.83 -83.90
C THR A 8 -45.76 -51.77 -82.53
N ASP A 9 -46.59 -52.75 -82.18
CA ASP A 9 -47.25 -52.82 -80.88
C ASP A 9 -46.25 -53.13 -79.76
N HIS A 10 -45.31 -54.06 -79.98
CA HIS A 10 -44.22 -54.32 -79.05
C HIS A 10 -43.36 -53.07 -78.79
N ARG A 11 -42.98 -52.33 -79.85
CA ARG A 11 -42.25 -51.05 -79.70
C ARG A 11 -43.05 -49.99 -78.96
N MET A 12 -44.37 -49.95 -79.15
CA MET A 12 -45.25 -49.01 -78.44
C MET A 12 -45.31 -49.31 -76.93
N VAL A 13 -45.34 -50.59 -76.55
CA VAL A 13 -45.29 -51.02 -75.15
C VAL A 13 -43.94 -50.64 -74.54
N GLU A 14 -42.83 -50.93 -75.21
CA GLU A 14 -41.48 -50.55 -74.76
C GLU A 14 -41.33 -49.04 -74.57
N LEU A 15 -41.84 -48.24 -75.52
CA LEU A 15 -41.82 -46.77 -75.40
C LEU A 15 -42.65 -46.27 -74.21
N LYS A 16 -43.81 -46.88 -73.93
CA LYS A 16 -44.64 -46.53 -72.77
C LYS A 16 -43.93 -46.87 -71.46
N GLU A 17 -43.28 -48.02 -71.38
CA GLU A 17 -42.49 -48.41 -70.20
C GLU A 17 -41.30 -47.48 -69.98
N LEU A 18 -40.57 -47.15 -71.05
CA LEU A 18 -39.45 -46.20 -70.99
C LEU A 18 -39.92 -44.81 -70.56
N LYS A 19 -41.05 -44.32 -71.09
CA LYS A 19 -41.65 -43.05 -70.67
C LYS A 19 -42.01 -43.04 -69.20
N GLN A 20 -42.64 -44.12 -68.71
CA GLN A 20 -43.00 -44.24 -67.29
C GLN A 20 -41.76 -44.30 -66.40
N LYS A 21 -40.69 -44.98 -66.82
CA LYS A 21 -39.39 -45.00 -66.12
C LYS A 21 -38.75 -43.61 -66.10
N CYS A 22 -38.77 -42.88 -67.23
CA CYS A 22 -38.29 -41.49 -67.31
C CYS A 22 -39.08 -40.56 -66.38
N GLU A 23 -40.41 -40.65 -66.33
CA GLU A 23 -41.23 -39.84 -65.41
C GLU A 23 -40.92 -40.12 -63.94
N LYS A 24 -40.75 -41.40 -63.56
CA LYS A 24 -40.36 -41.78 -62.20
C LYS A 24 -38.97 -41.24 -61.85
N SER A 25 -37.99 -41.43 -62.74
CA SER A 25 -36.63 -40.92 -62.57
C SER A 25 -36.61 -39.39 -62.47
N SER A 26 -37.39 -38.68 -63.30
CA SER A 26 -37.50 -37.21 -63.24
C SER A 26 -38.00 -36.72 -61.88
N ARG A 27 -39.03 -37.38 -61.31
CA ARG A 27 -39.55 -37.04 -59.98
C ARG A 27 -38.52 -37.29 -58.88
N GLU A 28 -37.78 -38.39 -58.97
CA GLU A 28 -36.70 -38.70 -58.03
C GLU A 28 -35.57 -37.67 -58.09
N ILE A 29 -35.16 -37.27 -59.30
CA ILE A 29 -34.17 -36.22 -59.54
C ILE A 29 -34.64 -34.90 -58.92
N GLU A 30 -35.90 -34.49 -59.12
CA GLU A 30 -36.44 -33.27 -58.52
C GLU A 30 -36.42 -33.30 -56.99
N VAL A 31 -36.79 -34.43 -56.37
CA VAL A 31 -36.75 -34.58 -54.91
C VAL A 31 -35.31 -34.51 -54.40
N GLN A 32 -34.37 -35.16 -55.07
CA GLN A 32 -32.96 -35.11 -54.71
C GLN A 32 -32.37 -33.71 -54.90
N ALA A 33 -32.70 -33.01 -55.99
CA ALA A 33 -32.28 -31.64 -56.24
C ALA A 33 -32.76 -30.68 -55.14
N LYS A 34 -34.02 -30.81 -54.70
CA LYS A 34 -34.56 -30.03 -53.56
C LYS A 34 -33.82 -30.33 -52.25
N LYS A 35 -33.47 -31.59 -51.99
CA LYS A 35 -32.68 -31.96 -50.80
C LYS A 35 -31.27 -31.38 -50.86
N LEU A 36 -30.62 -31.46 -52.02
CA LEU A 36 -29.30 -30.86 -52.25
C LEU A 36 -29.33 -29.35 -52.04
N GLN A 37 -30.35 -28.65 -52.56
CA GLN A 37 -30.51 -27.22 -52.33
C GLN A 37 -30.61 -26.88 -50.85
N LYS A 38 -31.46 -27.59 -50.09
CA LYS A 38 -31.59 -27.36 -48.65
C LYS A 38 -30.28 -27.59 -47.90
N LEU A 39 -29.54 -28.65 -48.24
CA LEU A 39 -28.22 -28.92 -47.65
C LEU A 39 -27.20 -27.84 -48.03
N GLN A 40 -27.25 -27.33 -49.26
CA GLN A 40 -26.40 -26.22 -49.69
C GLN A 40 -26.72 -24.95 -48.89
N ASP A 41 -28.00 -24.65 -48.69
CA ASP A 41 -28.44 -23.49 -47.91
C ASP A 41 -27.99 -23.59 -46.44
N THR A 42 -28.09 -24.78 -45.82
CA THR A 42 -27.59 -24.99 -44.44
C THR A 42 -26.07 -24.89 -44.37
N VAL A 43 -25.33 -25.38 -45.37
CA VAL A 43 -23.88 -25.23 -45.44
C VAL A 43 -23.49 -23.75 -45.57
N VAL A 44 -24.19 -22.97 -46.39
CA VAL A 44 -23.94 -21.54 -46.53
C VAL A 44 -24.23 -20.81 -45.22
N ALA A 45 -25.37 -21.10 -44.58
CA ALA A 45 -25.74 -20.47 -43.30
C ALA A 45 -24.76 -20.80 -42.16
N THR A 46 -24.32 -22.07 -42.06
CA THR A 46 -23.33 -22.47 -41.05
C THR A 46 -21.97 -21.83 -41.30
N LYS A 47 -21.54 -21.73 -42.56
CA LYS A 47 -20.32 -20.99 -42.93
C LYS A 47 -20.40 -19.51 -42.56
N SER A 48 -21.52 -18.84 -42.80
CA SER A 48 -21.68 -17.44 -42.39
C SER A 48 -21.67 -17.27 -40.87
N HIS A 49 -22.31 -18.19 -40.12
CA HIS A 49 -22.26 -18.18 -38.66
C HIS A 49 -20.85 -18.41 -38.11
N MET A 50 -20.09 -19.32 -38.71
CA MET A 50 -18.69 -19.54 -38.33
C MET A 50 -17.84 -18.29 -38.59
N ALA A 51 -18.00 -17.64 -39.74
CA ALA A 51 -17.27 -16.43 -40.08
C ALA A 51 -17.59 -15.28 -39.11
N ALA A 52 -18.87 -15.12 -38.72
CA ALA A 52 -19.27 -14.12 -37.72
C ALA A 52 -18.65 -14.41 -36.35
N ARG A 53 -18.74 -15.65 -35.86
CA ARG A 53 -18.13 -16.05 -34.58
C ARG A 53 -16.61 -15.89 -34.55
N LEU A 54 -15.93 -16.16 -35.67
CA LEU A 54 -14.48 -15.97 -35.75
C LEU A 54 -14.11 -14.50 -35.55
N ARG A 55 -14.83 -13.57 -36.20
CA ARG A 55 -14.59 -12.13 -36.05
C ARG A 55 -14.86 -11.66 -34.61
N GLU A 56 -15.97 -12.07 -34.03
CA GLU A 56 -16.30 -11.75 -32.63
C GLU A 56 -15.22 -12.27 -31.66
N GLN A 57 -14.74 -13.50 -31.88
CA GLN A 57 -13.68 -14.08 -31.05
C GLN A 57 -12.35 -13.35 -31.20
N GLU A 58 -11.99 -12.94 -32.41
CA GLU A 58 -10.78 -12.14 -32.67
C GLU A 58 -10.86 -10.77 -31.97
N GLU A 59 -12.01 -10.09 -32.06
CA GLU A 59 -12.24 -8.81 -31.38
C GLU A 59 -12.17 -8.95 -29.86
N GLN A 60 -12.84 -9.97 -29.30
CA GLN A 60 -12.77 -10.27 -27.86
C GLN A 60 -11.36 -10.62 -27.41
N SER A 61 -10.63 -11.40 -28.19
CA SER A 61 -9.24 -11.76 -27.89
C SER A 61 -8.33 -10.53 -27.85
N ARG A 62 -8.51 -9.59 -28.78
CA ARG A 62 -7.77 -8.32 -28.80
C ARG A 62 -8.09 -7.47 -27.56
N LEU A 63 -9.36 -7.30 -27.23
CA LEU A 63 -9.77 -6.54 -26.05
C LEU A 63 -9.19 -7.14 -24.76
N LEU A 64 -9.24 -8.47 -24.61
CA LEU A 64 -8.67 -9.15 -23.45
C LEU A 64 -7.14 -8.99 -23.37
N GLN A 65 -6.45 -9.00 -24.51
CA GLN A 65 -5.01 -8.70 -24.55
C GLN A 65 -4.71 -7.27 -24.09
N GLU A 66 -5.44 -6.28 -24.60
CA GLU A 66 -5.28 -4.87 -24.19
C GLU A 66 -5.54 -4.68 -22.69
N GLN A 67 -6.62 -5.26 -22.15
CA GLN A 67 -6.93 -5.20 -20.72
C GLN A 67 -5.85 -5.87 -19.88
N LYS A 68 -5.32 -7.01 -20.32
CA LYS A 68 -4.22 -7.70 -19.65
C LYS A 68 -2.96 -6.84 -19.65
N GLU A 69 -2.62 -6.20 -20.76
CA GLU A 69 -1.45 -5.32 -20.86
C GLU A 69 -1.58 -4.11 -19.94
N GLN A 70 -2.74 -3.47 -19.90
CA GLN A 70 -3.02 -2.36 -18.97
C GLN A 70 -2.89 -2.81 -17.50
N ALA A 71 -3.46 -3.96 -17.14
CA ALA A 71 -3.35 -4.48 -15.78
C ALA A 71 -1.89 -4.81 -15.40
N LEU A 72 -1.09 -5.34 -16.33
CA LEU A 72 0.33 -5.60 -16.10
C LEU A 72 1.13 -4.32 -15.91
N GLN A 73 0.85 -3.27 -16.69
CA GLN A 73 1.48 -1.95 -16.52
C GLN A 73 1.18 -1.37 -15.14
N GLN A 74 -0.10 -1.35 -14.73
CA GLN A 74 -0.51 -0.88 -13.41
C GLN A 74 0.15 -1.67 -12.28
N LEU A 75 0.24 -2.99 -12.42
CA LEU A 75 0.90 -3.85 -11.43
C LEU A 75 2.41 -3.54 -11.33
N GLN A 76 3.07 -3.29 -12.46
CA GLN A 76 4.48 -2.94 -12.49
C GLN A 76 4.73 -1.56 -11.84
N GLU A 77 3.89 -0.58 -12.13
CA GLU A 77 3.94 0.74 -11.49
C GLU A 77 3.78 0.64 -9.97
N LEU A 78 2.75 -0.07 -9.51
CA LEU A 78 2.50 -0.27 -8.08
C LEU A 78 3.66 -1.01 -7.40
N ARG A 79 4.22 -2.04 -8.05
CA ARG A 79 5.38 -2.77 -7.52
C ARG A 79 6.60 -1.85 -7.37
N ASN A 80 6.83 -0.96 -8.34
CA ASN A 80 7.91 0.01 -8.28
C ASN A 80 7.69 1.01 -7.14
N GLU A 81 6.45 1.48 -6.95
CA GLU A 81 6.09 2.36 -5.85
C GLU A 81 6.30 1.71 -4.48
N VAL A 82 5.80 0.49 -4.29
CA VAL A 82 6.00 -0.29 -3.05
C VAL A 82 7.49 -0.45 -2.77
N THR A 83 8.28 -0.80 -3.78
CA THR A 83 9.73 -0.98 -3.62
C THR A 83 10.42 0.32 -3.20
N ARG A 84 10.02 1.47 -3.78
CA ARG A 84 10.54 2.79 -3.41
C ARG A 84 10.16 3.17 -1.98
N VAL A 85 8.90 2.99 -1.61
CA VAL A 85 8.41 3.30 -0.25
C VAL A 85 9.13 2.44 0.78
N VAL A 86 9.26 1.13 0.55
CA VAL A 86 9.97 0.22 1.45
C VAL A 86 11.44 0.59 1.58
N ALA A 87 12.11 1.00 0.49
CA ALA A 87 13.51 1.43 0.55
C ALA A 87 13.66 2.72 1.39
N ARG A 88 12.78 3.70 1.18
CA ARG A 88 12.77 4.96 1.94
C ARG A 88 12.53 4.71 3.42
N THR A 89 11.45 4.00 3.77
CA THR A 89 11.10 3.73 5.18
C THR A 89 12.19 2.96 5.91
N LYS A 90 12.85 2.00 5.25
CA LYS A 90 14.02 1.31 5.82
C LYS A 90 15.17 2.27 6.12
N SER A 91 15.49 3.17 5.18
CA SER A 91 16.56 4.16 5.38
C SER A 91 16.22 5.16 6.48
N ASP A 92 14.98 5.64 6.51
CA ASP A 92 14.50 6.59 7.50
C ASP A 92 14.53 5.97 8.90
N LEU A 93 14.07 4.72 9.02
CA LEU A 93 14.09 3.97 10.28
C LEU A 93 15.52 3.72 10.77
N ALA A 94 16.44 3.34 9.88
CA ALA A 94 17.85 3.16 10.24
C ALA A 94 18.46 4.48 10.74
N THR A 95 18.18 5.58 10.05
CA THR A 95 18.65 6.92 10.43
C THR A 95 18.10 7.32 11.80
N LEU A 96 16.80 7.19 12.02
CA LEU A 96 16.15 7.52 13.29
C LEU A 96 16.68 6.65 14.44
N SER A 97 16.88 5.36 14.21
CA SER A 97 17.44 4.45 15.21
C SER A 97 18.87 4.83 15.59
N CYS A 98 19.72 5.18 14.61
CA CYS A 98 21.08 5.63 14.87
C CYS A 98 21.10 6.96 15.63
N GLN A 99 20.29 7.93 15.22
CA GLN A 99 20.20 9.24 15.87
C GLN A 99 19.66 9.14 17.29
N SER A 100 18.61 8.35 17.51
CA SER A 100 18.06 8.09 18.84
C SER A 100 19.11 7.43 19.75
N GLY A 101 19.80 6.39 19.25
CA GLY A 101 20.88 5.74 19.99
C GLY A 101 22.04 6.67 20.33
N ALA A 102 22.45 7.54 19.41
CA ALA A 102 23.47 8.56 19.66
C ALA A 102 23.03 9.58 20.71
N THR A 103 21.79 10.07 20.60
CA THR A 103 21.20 11.04 21.54
C THR A 103 21.11 10.45 22.94
N LEU A 104 20.68 9.20 23.07
CA LEU A 104 20.62 8.50 24.35
C LEU A 104 21.99 8.41 25.02
N LYS A 105 23.05 8.08 24.27
CA LYS A 105 24.42 8.05 24.80
C LYS A 105 24.86 9.40 25.33
N VAL A 106 24.58 10.48 24.61
CA VAL A 106 24.91 11.84 25.05
C VAL A 106 24.15 12.19 26.33
N LEU A 107 22.85 11.89 26.38
CA LEU A 107 22.03 12.14 27.57
C LEU A 107 22.53 11.36 28.79
N LEU A 108 22.91 10.10 28.62
CA LEU A 108 23.50 9.29 29.70
C LEU A 108 24.78 9.93 30.24
N GLN A 109 25.66 10.42 29.36
CA GLN A 109 26.88 11.13 29.79
C GLN A 109 26.56 12.42 30.56
N VAL A 110 25.52 13.15 30.19
CA VAL A 110 25.07 14.35 30.92
C VAL A 110 24.56 13.95 32.31
N VAL A 111 23.76 12.88 32.41
CA VAL A 111 23.26 12.36 33.69
C VAL A 111 24.42 11.93 34.59
N GLU A 112 25.40 11.21 34.07
CA GLU A 112 26.59 10.79 34.83
C GLU A 112 27.37 11.99 35.38
N LYS A 113 27.56 13.03 34.55
CA LYS A 113 28.19 14.29 34.98
C LYS A 113 27.39 14.97 36.08
N ALA A 114 26.08 15.09 35.92
CA ALA A 114 25.20 15.70 36.92
C ALA A 114 25.26 14.94 38.26
N GLN A 115 25.21 13.60 38.23
CA GLN A 115 25.36 12.78 39.43
C GLN A 115 26.72 12.97 40.10
N ARG A 116 27.79 13.14 39.32
CA ARG A 116 29.12 13.42 39.88
C ARG A 116 29.18 14.80 40.53
N ILE A 117 28.59 15.82 39.92
CA ILE A 117 28.48 17.17 40.50
C ILE A 117 27.70 17.12 41.80
N LEU A 118 26.54 16.45 41.84
CA LEU A 118 25.74 16.30 43.05
C LEU A 118 26.51 15.62 44.18
N ARG A 119 27.21 14.51 43.90
CA ARG A 119 28.06 13.84 44.90
C ARG A 119 29.16 14.74 45.44
N LEU A 120 29.82 15.52 44.57
CA LEU A 120 30.84 16.48 45.01
C LEU A 120 30.24 17.60 45.85
N ALA A 121 29.07 18.13 45.46
CA ALA A 121 28.36 19.15 46.22
C ALA A 121 27.97 18.64 47.62
N GLU A 122 27.51 17.39 47.74
CA GLU A 122 27.24 16.76 49.03
C GLU A 122 28.50 16.64 49.90
N MET A 123 29.65 16.29 49.31
CA MET A 123 30.93 16.24 50.03
C MET A 123 31.40 17.62 50.48
N CYS A 124 31.30 18.63 49.60
CA CYS A 124 31.62 20.02 49.92
C CYS A 124 30.74 20.55 51.07
N ARG A 125 29.43 20.28 51.01
CA ARG A 125 28.48 20.67 52.06
C ARG A 125 28.80 20.10 53.44
N ARG A 126 29.50 18.96 53.52
CA ARG A 126 29.96 18.41 54.82
C ARG A 126 31.14 19.18 55.43
N LEU A 127 31.89 19.92 54.61
CA LEU A 127 33.03 20.73 55.03
C LEU A 127 32.66 22.19 55.29
N GLU A 128 31.49 22.64 54.81
CA GLU A 128 30.94 23.96 55.07
C GLU A 128 30.64 24.18 56.57
N THR A 129 30.84 25.41 57.01
CA THR A 129 30.38 25.86 58.34
C THR A 129 28.85 25.93 58.39
N GLU A 130 28.28 25.94 59.61
CA GLU A 130 26.82 26.07 59.76
C GLU A 130 26.30 27.40 59.20
N GLU A 131 27.13 28.46 59.20
CA GLU A 131 26.79 29.76 58.60
C GLU A 131 26.70 29.66 57.08
N GLU A 132 27.67 29.03 56.41
CA GLU A 132 27.67 28.85 54.95
C GLU A 132 26.54 27.94 54.48
N LYS A 133 26.14 26.93 55.26
CA LYS A 133 25.01 26.04 54.93
C LYS A 133 23.66 26.74 54.90
N VAL A 134 23.48 27.77 55.73
CA VAL A 134 22.24 28.55 55.84
C VAL A 134 22.30 29.86 55.05
N LEU A 135 23.51 30.37 54.77
CA LEU A 135 23.76 31.56 53.96
C LEU A 135 24.78 31.22 52.84
N PRO A 136 24.35 30.50 51.78
CA PRO A 136 25.26 29.97 50.75
C PRO A 136 25.91 31.03 49.86
N PHE A 137 25.39 32.26 49.89
CA PHE A 137 25.89 33.38 49.11
C PHE A 137 26.42 34.46 50.06
N TYR A 138 27.68 34.83 49.90
CA TYR A 138 28.28 35.90 50.71
C TYR A 138 27.65 37.26 50.36
N PRO A 139 27.52 38.18 51.33
CA PRO A 139 26.99 39.53 51.10
C PRO A 139 27.74 40.32 50.02
N SER A 140 29.03 40.03 49.85
CA SER A 140 29.88 40.62 48.80
C SER A 140 29.50 40.19 47.38
N SER A 141 28.72 39.12 47.25
CA SER A 141 28.28 38.56 45.97
C SER A 141 26.83 38.91 45.63
N LEU A 142 26.11 39.57 46.54
CA LEU A 142 24.73 40.00 46.37
C LEU A 142 24.68 41.31 45.57
N ALA A 143 23.63 41.48 44.76
CA ALA A 143 23.32 42.77 44.16
C ALA A 143 22.89 43.78 45.24
N GLU A 144 23.01 45.09 44.96
CA GLU A 144 22.71 46.15 45.95
C GLU A 144 21.30 46.04 46.56
N GLU A 145 20.32 45.64 45.74
CA GLU A 145 18.94 45.40 46.17
C GLU A 145 18.83 44.22 47.14
N GLU A 146 19.50 43.10 46.84
CA GLU A 146 19.54 41.91 47.68
C GLU A 146 20.30 42.16 48.99
N LEU A 147 21.34 43.00 48.95
CA LEU A 147 22.07 43.48 50.12
C LEU A 147 21.18 44.29 51.06
N GLN A 148 20.35 45.19 50.51
CA GLN A 148 19.41 45.98 51.31
C GLN A 148 18.36 45.09 51.98
N ASP A 149 17.85 44.08 51.27
CA ASP A 149 16.86 43.16 51.82
C ASP A 149 17.47 42.22 52.87
N ALA A 150 18.70 41.72 52.65
CA ALA A 150 19.43 40.95 53.65
C ALA A 150 19.70 41.77 54.92
N ARG A 151 20.02 43.07 54.80
CA ARG A 151 20.21 43.99 55.95
C ARG A 151 18.92 44.19 56.74
N LYS A 152 17.78 44.41 56.08
CA LYS A 152 16.47 44.53 56.76
C LYS A 152 16.16 43.29 57.59
N ILE A 153 16.38 42.10 57.02
CA ILE A 153 16.14 40.81 57.71
C ILE A 153 17.08 40.63 58.91
N LEU A 154 18.33 41.09 58.81
CA LEU A 154 19.27 41.08 59.94
C LEU A 154 18.88 42.06 61.05
N GLU A 155 18.30 43.21 60.72
CA GLU A 155 17.84 44.20 61.70
C GLU A 155 16.55 43.75 62.43
N GLU A 156 15.72 42.93 61.80
CA GLU A 156 14.53 42.35 62.43
C GLU A 156 14.89 41.48 63.64
N THR A 157 14.14 41.66 64.74
CA THR A 157 14.31 40.85 65.96
C THR A 157 13.92 39.39 65.70
N PRO A 158 14.81 38.42 65.97
CA PRO A 158 14.52 37.02 65.75
C PRO A 158 13.30 36.57 66.56
N VAL A 159 12.37 35.87 65.95
CA VAL A 159 11.17 35.34 66.63
C VAL A 159 11.54 34.18 67.56
N GLU A 160 12.51 33.37 67.16
CA GLU A 160 12.93 32.18 67.90
C GLU A 160 13.75 32.50 69.16
N PRO A 161 13.42 31.93 70.34
CA PRO A 161 14.09 32.22 71.60
C PRO A 161 15.61 31.97 71.58
N LEU A 162 16.06 30.91 70.90
CA LEU A 162 17.49 30.56 70.81
C LEU A 162 18.30 31.57 70.00
N ALA A 163 17.70 32.16 68.96
CA ALA A 163 18.36 33.16 68.12
C ALA A 163 18.53 34.51 68.84
N ARG A 164 17.62 34.85 69.76
CA ARG A 164 17.72 36.04 70.62
C ARG A 164 18.91 35.96 71.58
N VAL A 165 19.15 34.78 72.17
CA VAL A 165 20.25 34.55 73.12
C VAL A 165 21.62 34.70 72.46
N ARG A 166 21.78 34.25 71.21
CA ARG A 166 23.06 34.37 70.48
C ARG A 166 23.43 35.80 70.09
N ARG A 167 22.47 36.70 69.82
CA ARG A 167 22.77 38.12 69.55
C ARG A 167 23.35 38.82 70.78
N HIS A 168 22.81 38.55 71.97
CA HIS A 168 23.33 39.12 73.22
C HIS A 168 24.73 38.64 73.63
N GLN A 169 25.21 37.49 73.12
CA GLN A 169 26.57 37.01 73.39
C GLN A 169 27.62 37.54 72.40
N ARG A 170 27.18 38.04 71.23
CA ARG A 170 28.08 38.54 70.17
C ARG A 170 28.44 40.02 70.34
N ASP A 171 27.65 40.76 71.12
CA ASP A 171 27.98 42.10 71.64
C ASP A 171 28.37 41.98 73.12
N PRO A 172 29.65 41.74 73.47
CA PRO A 172 30.09 42.04 74.81
C PRO A 172 30.20 43.56 74.90
N GLY A 173 29.29 44.17 75.68
CA GLY A 173 29.48 45.55 76.14
C GLY A 173 30.79 45.71 76.90
#